data_AF-A0A183U080-F1
#
_entry.id   AF-A0A183U080-F1
#
_cell.length_a   1.000
_cell.length_b   1.000
_cell.length_c   1.000
_cell.angle_alpha   90.00
_cell.angle_beta   90.00
_cell.angle_gamma   90.00
#
_symmetry.space_group_name_H-M   'P 1'
#
loop_
_entity.id
_entity.type
_entity.pdbx_description
1 polymer ?
#
loop_
_entity_poly.entity_id
_entity_poly.type
_entity_poly.pdbx_seq_one_letter_code
_entity_poly.pdbx_strand_id
1 'polypeptide(L)'
;MNRPPQPSSFTEHVASALWDFVSSRPKELIITALSIGIALVIFRKIISPYLFNTYKNLLCYRYTLRQLKQALEENYEEYHWNDSDFCKAYLALYAAYREMRTVAKRDVRGRIDPADRRWREFDEIHTFDQ
;
A
#
# COMPACT_ATOMS: atom_id res chain seq x y z
N MET A 1 -37.87 13.29 -36.94
CA MET A 1 -36.80 13.84 -37.79
C MET A 1 -35.57 13.99 -36.91
N ASN A 2 -34.62 13.06 -37.00
CA ASN A 2 -33.44 13.00 -36.14
C ASN A 2 -32.48 14.15 -36.48
N ARG A 3 -32.17 15.02 -35.51
CA ARG A 3 -31.01 15.92 -35.62
C ARG A 3 -29.74 15.07 -35.56
N PRO A 4 -28.80 15.18 -36.51
CA PRO A 4 -27.48 14.62 -36.31
C PRO A 4 -26.81 15.36 -35.13
N PRO A 5 -26.01 14.66 -34.31
CA PRO A 5 -25.22 15.32 -33.27
C PRO A 5 -24.28 16.32 -33.97
N GLN A 6 -24.14 17.51 -33.39
CA GLN A 6 -23.09 18.46 -33.74
C GLN A 6 -21.85 18.14 -32.88
N PRO A 7 -20.80 17.52 -33.46
CA PRO A 7 -19.47 17.66 -32.90
C PRO A 7 -18.49 18.05 -34.01
N SER A 8 -17.81 19.19 -33.92
CA SER A 8 -16.63 19.37 -34.78
C SER A 8 -15.70 20.52 -34.43
N SER A 9 -16.16 21.76 -34.25
CA SER A 9 -15.20 22.89 -34.34
C SER A 9 -14.07 22.84 -33.29
N PHE A 10 -14.38 22.69 -32.01
CA PHE A 10 -13.34 22.68 -30.97
C PHE A 10 -12.46 21.42 -31.03
N THR A 11 -13.06 20.25 -31.26
CA THR A 11 -12.34 18.98 -31.32
C THR A 11 -11.45 18.88 -32.56
N GLU A 12 -11.90 19.39 -33.70
CA GLU A 12 -11.12 19.42 -34.94
C GLU A 12 -9.99 20.42 -34.86
N HIS A 13 -10.21 21.60 -34.26
CA HIS A 13 -9.14 22.59 -34.05
C HIS A 13 -8.07 22.10 -33.06
N VAL A 14 -8.48 21.43 -31.96
CA VAL A 14 -7.54 20.82 -31.03
C VAL A 14 -6.80 19.66 -31.70
N ALA A 15 -7.49 18.82 -32.47
CA ALA A 15 -6.88 17.71 -33.18
C ALA A 15 -5.89 18.17 -34.27
N SER A 16 -6.22 19.20 -35.05
CA SER A 16 -5.32 19.75 -36.07
C SER A 16 -4.12 20.42 -35.42
N ALA A 17 -4.30 21.18 -34.34
CA ALA A 17 -3.20 21.81 -33.61
C ALA A 17 -2.28 20.75 -32.96
N LEU A 18 -2.84 19.67 -32.41
CA LEU A 18 -2.07 18.53 -31.90
C LEU A 18 -1.31 17.83 -33.04
N TRP A 19 -1.93 17.65 -34.20
CA TRP A 19 -1.30 17.02 -35.35
C TRP A 19 -0.16 17.86 -35.95
N ASP A 20 -0.33 19.17 -36.05
CA ASP A 20 0.71 20.09 -36.49
C ASP A 20 1.86 20.15 -35.47
N PHE A 21 1.55 20.10 -34.18
CA PHE A 21 2.56 20.00 -33.13
C PHE A 21 3.34 18.68 -33.20
N VAL A 22 2.64 17.55 -33.39
CA VAL A 22 3.25 16.23 -33.51
C VAL A 22 4.13 16.10 -34.75
N SER A 23 3.66 16.61 -35.89
CA SER A 23 4.39 16.54 -37.16
C SER A 23 5.57 17.52 -37.23
N SER A 24 5.49 18.69 -36.57
CA SER A 24 6.56 19.69 -36.62
C SER A 24 7.80 19.30 -35.82
N ARG A 25 7.66 18.49 -34.75
CA ARG A 25 8.79 18.15 -33.84
C ARG A 25 8.81 16.69 -33.38
N PRO A 26 8.89 15.71 -34.29
CA PRO A 26 8.83 14.30 -33.93
C PRO A 26 10.02 13.87 -33.05
N LYS A 27 11.22 14.44 -33.28
CA LYS A 27 12.43 14.14 -32.49
C LYS A 27 12.32 14.55 -31.03
N GLU A 28 11.75 15.72 -30.74
CA GLU A 28 11.57 16.22 -29.37
C GLU A 28 10.55 15.35 -28.64
N LEU A 29 9.46 14.98 -29.31
CA LEU A 29 8.46 14.08 -28.74
C LEU A 29 9.01 12.69 -28.43
N ILE A 30 9.86 12.12 -29.31
CA ILE A 30 10.49 10.82 -29.05
C ILE A 30 11.40 10.90 -27.82
N ILE A 31 12.22 11.96 -27.70
CA ILE A 31 13.10 12.17 -26.54
C ILE A 31 12.29 12.35 -25.27
N THR A 32 11.21 13.14 -25.29
CA THR A 32 10.32 13.33 -24.16
C THR A 32 9.59 12.05 -23.78
N ALA A 33 9.12 11.26 -24.76
CA ALA A 33 8.49 9.97 -24.49
C ALA A 33 9.46 8.97 -23.87
N LEU A 34 10.72 8.93 -24.35
CA LEU A 34 11.78 8.12 -23.77
C LEU A 34 12.13 8.57 -22.35
N SER A 35 12.25 9.87 -22.10
CA SER A 35 12.57 10.40 -20.76
C SER A 35 11.43 10.12 -19.77
N ILE A 36 10.17 10.28 -20.18
CA ILE A 36 9.00 9.90 -19.39
C ILE A 36 9.00 8.39 -19.13
N GLY A 37 9.29 7.57 -20.15
CA GLY A 37 9.37 6.11 -20.00
C GLY A 37 10.42 5.68 -18.97
N ILE A 38 11.63 6.25 -19.04
CA ILE A 38 12.70 6.00 -18.07
C ILE A 38 12.29 6.48 -16.67
N ALA A 39 11.70 7.68 -16.56
CA ALA A 39 11.23 8.23 -15.30
C ALA A 39 10.15 7.33 -14.66
N LEU A 40 9.20 6.82 -15.45
CA LEU A 40 8.16 5.88 -14.97
C LEU A 40 8.76 4.56 -14.47
N VAL A 41 9.77 4.04 -15.16
CA VAL A 41 10.47 2.82 -14.72
C VAL A 41 11.20 3.06 -13.41
N ILE A 42 11.93 4.17 -13.28
CA ILE A 42 12.62 4.57 -12.05
C ILE A 42 11.62 4.77 -10.92
N PHE A 43 10.53 5.48 -11.18
CA PHE A 43 9.48 5.74 -10.19
C PHE A 43 8.89 4.42 -9.68
N ARG A 44 8.56 3.50 -10.58
CA ARG A 44 7.94 2.23 -10.22
C ARG A 44 8.91 1.26 -9.53
N LYS A 45 10.18 1.22 -9.93
CA LYS A 45 11.17 0.28 -9.37
C LYS A 45 11.88 0.78 -8.12
N ILE A 46 12.13 2.09 -8.00
CA ILE A 46 12.98 2.66 -6.95
C ILE A 46 12.15 3.50 -5.99
N ILE A 47 11.40 4.48 -6.50
CA ILE A 47 10.69 5.45 -5.65
C ILE A 47 9.52 4.79 -4.93
N SER A 48 8.72 3.98 -5.63
CA SER A 48 7.55 3.31 -5.06
C SER A 48 7.87 2.41 -3.84
N PRO A 49 8.84 1.48 -3.90
CA PRO A 49 9.22 0.68 -2.73
C PRO A 49 9.86 1.51 -1.62
N TYR A 50 10.64 2.54 -1.96
CA TYR A 50 11.21 3.45 -0.96
C TYR A 50 10.12 4.22 -0.20
N LEU A 51 9.20 4.86 -0.92
CA LEU A 51 8.08 5.60 -0.33
C LEU A 51 7.19 4.69 0.51
N PHE A 52 6.90 3.48 0.04
CA PHE A 52 6.08 2.53 0.77
C PHE A 52 6.72 2.07 2.09
N ASN A 53 8.03 1.80 2.08
CA ASN A 53 8.74 1.44 3.30
C ASN A 53 8.84 2.64 4.28
N THR A 54 9.06 3.85 3.75
CA THR A 54 9.06 5.08 4.54
C THR A 54 7.68 5.36 5.14
N TYR A 55 6.61 5.15 4.39
CA TYR A 55 5.23 5.31 4.87
C TYR A 55 4.90 4.34 6.00
N LYS A 56 5.33 3.07 5.90
CA LYS A 56 5.19 2.10 7.00
C LYS A 56 5.93 2.51 8.26
N ASN A 57 7.11 3.08 8.11
CA ASN A 57 7.88 3.63 9.24
C ASN A 57 7.19 4.88 9.83
N LEU A 58 6.67 5.77 8.98
CA LEU A 58 5.97 6.99 9.40
C LEU A 58 4.68 6.67 10.17
N LEU A 59 3.93 5.66 9.72
CA LEU A 59 2.74 5.17 10.40
C LEU A 59 3.05 4.31 11.64
N CYS A 60 4.32 4.24 12.05
CA CYS A 60 4.75 3.58 13.28
C CYS A 60 4.25 2.13 13.41
N TYR A 61 4.12 1.39 12.29
CA TYR A 61 3.57 0.03 12.28
C TYR A 61 4.26 -0.88 13.29
N ARG A 62 5.58 -0.75 13.41
CA ARG A 62 6.40 -1.51 14.35
C ARG A 62 6.08 -1.19 15.81
N TYR A 63 5.82 0.07 16.13
CA TYR A 63 5.44 0.50 17.47
C TYR A 63 4.04 -0.02 17.82
N THR A 64 3.06 0.17 16.94
CA THR A 64 1.69 -0.30 17.18
C THR A 64 1.62 -1.82 17.30
N LEU A 65 2.32 -2.56 16.42
CA LEU A 65 2.40 -4.03 16.53
C LEU A 65 3.04 -4.48 17.84
N ARG A 66 4.02 -3.73 18.36
CA ARG A 66 4.64 -4.02 19.65
C ARG A 66 3.66 -3.80 20.81
N GLN A 67 2.88 -2.72 20.78
CA GLN A 67 1.85 -2.47 21.79
C GLN A 67 0.76 -3.52 21.78
N LEU A 68 0.30 -3.92 20.58
CA LEU A 68 -0.70 -4.99 20.42
C LEU A 68 -0.16 -6.34 20.91
N LYS A 69 1.10 -6.67 20.55
CA LYS A 69 1.76 -7.89 21.03
C LYS A 69 1.87 -7.88 22.56
N GLN A 70 2.32 -6.77 23.15
CA GLN A 70 2.46 -6.64 24.59
C GLN A 70 1.12 -6.77 25.32
N ALA A 71 0.04 -6.20 24.79
CA ALA A 71 -1.29 -6.38 25.34
C ALA A 71 -1.79 -7.83 25.19
N LEU A 72 -1.44 -8.53 24.12
CA LEU A 72 -1.81 -9.95 23.96
C LEU A 72 -1.02 -10.90 24.86
N GLU A 73 0.23 -10.54 25.18
CA GLU A 73 1.15 -11.29 26.06
C GLU A 73 1.05 -10.87 27.53
N GLU A 74 0.14 -9.96 27.86
CA GLU A 74 -0.09 -9.55 29.24
C GLU A 74 -0.65 -10.71 30.06
N ASN A 75 -0.13 -10.89 31.27
CA ASN A 75 -0.56 -11.97 32.17
C ASN A 75 -1.90 -11.59 32.82
N TYR A 76 -2.98 -11.79 32.07
CA TYR A 76 -4.34 -11.61 32.58
C TYR A 76 -4.70 -12.69 33.59
N GLU A 77 -5.27 -12.29 34.72
CA GLU A 77 -5.73 -13.21 35.76
C GLU A 77 -6.82 -14.17 35.23
N GLU A 78 -6.84 -15.41 35.76
CA GLU A 78 -7.76 -16.47 35.29
C GLU A 78 -9.23 -16.05 35.31
N TYR A 79 -9.63 -15.19 36.26
CA TYR A 79 -11.01 -14.73 36.38
C TYR A 79 -11.46 -13.87 35.18
N HIS A 80 -10.54 -13.18 34.50
CA HIS A 80 -10.89 -12.37 33.32
C HIS A 80 -11.35 -13.23 32.14
N TRP A 81 -10.86 -14.46 32.03
CA TRP A 81 -11.27 -15.39 30.98
C TRP A 81 -12.69 -15.92 31.15
N ASN A 82 -13.27 -15.78 32.34
CA ASN A 82 -14.66 -16.15 32.60
C ASN A 82 -15.64 -15.05 32.17
N ASP A 83 -15.15 -13.83 31.91
CA ASP A 83 -15.94 -12.75 31.35
C ASP A 83 -16.01 -12.88 29.82
N SER A 84 -17.23 -13.07 29.31
CA SER A 84 -17.51 -13.16 27.87
C SER A 84 -17.07 -11.90 27.12
N ASP A 85 -17.24 -10.72 27.71
CA ASP A 85 -16.94 -9.47 27.01
C ASP A 85 -15.44 -9.20 26.96
N PHE A 86 -14.70 -9.60 28.00
CA PHE A 86 -13.24 -9.65 27.95
C PHE A 86 -12.75 -10.61 26.85
N CYS A 87 -13.26 -11.84 26.79
CA CYS A 87 -12.89 -12.81 25.76
C CYS A 87 -13.13 -12.28 24.33
N LYS A 88 -14.28 -11.63 24.10
CA LYS A 88 -14.58 -10.99 22.80
C LYS A 88 -13.59 -9.88 22.47
N ALA A 89 -13.27 -9.01 23.44
CA ALA A 89 -12.31 -7.93 23.26
C ALA A 89 -10.91 -8.47 22.96
N TYR A 90 -10.47 -9.51 23.68
CA TYR A 90 -9.19 -10.18 23.45
C TYR A 90 -9.11 -10.79 22.03
N LEU A 91 -10.17 -11.47 21.59
CA LEU A 91 -10.23 -12.02 20.23
C LEU A 91 -10.23 -10.94 19.15
N ALA A 92 -10.92 -9.82 19.39
CA ALA A 92 -10.90 -8.67 18.48
C ALA A 92 -9.49 -8.04 18.40
N LEU A 93 -8.81 -7.93 19.54
CA LEU A 93 -7.42 -7.47 19.62
C LEU A 93 -6.48 -8.39 18.84
N TYR A 94 -6.63 -9.71 19.02
CA TYR A 94 -5.86 -10.72 18.29
C TYR A 94 -6.11 -10.66 16.78
N ALA A 95 -7.36 -10.48 16.36
CA ALA A 95 -7.72 -10.32 14.96
C ALA A 95 -7.07 -9.05 14.35
N ALA A 96 -7.14 -7.93 15.06
CA ALA A 96 -6.50 -6.68 14.66
C ALA A 96 -4.97 -6.81 14.56
N TYR A 97 -4.34 -7.49 15.53
CA TYR A 97 -2.91 -7.80 15.49
C TYR A 97 -2.53 -8.61 14.24
N ARG A 98 -3.29 -9.67 13.94
CA ARG A 98 -3.05 -10.53 12.77
C ARG A 98 -3.20 -9.76 11.46
N GLU A 99 -4.24 -8.93 11.34
CA GLU A 99 -4.46 -8.11 10.16
C GLU A 99 -3.31 -7.11 9.98
N MET A 100 -2.97 -6.38 11.04
CA MET A 100 -1.90 -5.39 11.00
C MET A 100 -0.54 -6.02 10.66
N ARG A 101 -0.24 -7.21 11.19
CA ARG A 101 0.97 -7.99 10.85
C ARG A 101 0.98 -8.38 9.37
N THR A 102 -0.16 -8.81 8.85
CA THR A 102 -0.30 -9.21 7.44
C THR A 102 -0.05 -8.01 6.51
N VAL A 103 -0.61 -6.85 6.85
CA VAL A 103 -0.39 -5.60 6.12
C VAL A 103 1.07 -5.13 6.25
N ALA A 104 1.68 -5.27 7.43
CA ALA A 104 3.07 -4.90 7.67
C ALA A 104 4.05 -5.71 6.80
N LYS A 105 3.79 -7.02 6.63
CA LYS A 105 4.60 -7.91 5.77
C LYS A 105 4.32 -7.78 4.27
N ARG A 106 3.25 -7.09 3.89
CA ARG A 106 2.83 -6.97 2.50
C ARG A 106 3.72 -5.97 1.75
N ASP A 107 4.38 -6.36 0.67
CA ASP A 107 5.15 -5.46 -0.18
C ASP A 107 4.24 -4.55 -1.05
N VAL A 108 4.80 -3.55 -1.74
CA VAL A 108 4.12 -2.64 -2.68
C VAL A 108 3.24 -3.40 -3.69
N ARG A 109 3.69 -4.61 -4.08
CA ARG A 109 2.99 -5.47 -5.06
C ARG A 109 1.89 -6.32 -4.44
N GLY A 110 1.61 -6.14 -3.15
CA GLY A 110 0.62 -6.91 -2.43
C GLY A 110 1.07 -8.31 -2.01
N ARG A 111 2.34 -8.67 -2.24
CA ARG A 111 2.91 -9.99 -1.90
C ARG A 111 3.41 -9.99 -0.46
N ILE A 112 3.16 -11.08 0.26
CA ILE A 112 3.67 -11.27 1.63
C ILE A 112 4.95 -12.10 1.50
N ASP A 113 6.07 -11.56 1.99
CA ASP A 113 7.30 -12.33 2.12
C ASP A 113 7.33 -13.02 3.50
N PRO A 114 7.15 -14.35 3.56
CA PRO A 114 7.20 -15.08 4.83
C PRO A 114 8.61 -15.06 5.46
N ALA A 115 9.66 -14.81 4.69
CA ALA A 115 11.05 -14.80 5.15
C ALA A 115 11.57 -13.41 5.56
N ASP A 116 10.73 -12.37 5.52
CA ASP A 116 11.14 -11.01 5.86
C ASP A 116 11.61 -10.92 7.33
N ARG A 117 12.93 -10.78 7.50
CA ARG A 117 13.60 -10.70 8.80
C ARG A 117 13.16 -9.50 9.62
N ARG A 118 12.66 -8.43 8.99
CA ARG A 118 12.28 -7.18 9.69
C ARG A 118 11.08 -7.36 10.61
N TRP A 119 10.20 -8.29 10.30
CA TRP A 119 8.93 -8.51 11.01
C TRP A 119 8.88 -9.85 11.74
N ARG A 120 9.98 -10.61 11.75
CA ARG A 120 10.07 -11.92 12.41
C ARG A 120 9.77 -11.84 13.91
N GLU A 121 10.08 -10.73 14.56
CA GLU A 121 9.80 -10.50 15.98
C GLU A 121 8.29 -10.55 16.34
N PHE A 122 7.42 -10.39 15.34
CA PHE A 122 5.96 -10.45 15.48
C PHE A 122 5.38 -11.79 15.02
N ASP A 123 6.22 -12.72 14.57
CA ASP A 123 5.78 -14.04 14.10
C ASP A 123 5.45 -14.99 15.22
N GLU A 124 6.17 -14.84 16.33
CA GLU A 124 5.99 -15.59 17.56
C GLU A 124 5.24 -14.68 18.54
N ILE A 125 4.10 -15.15 19.03
CA ILE A 125 3.51 -14.65 20.27
C ILE A 125 3.93 -15.67 21.32
N HIS A 126 4.69 -15.24 22.32
CA HIS A 126 5.00 -16.08 23.46
C HIS A 126 3.79 -16.08 24.37
N THR A 127 2.83 -16.95 24.10
CA THR A 127 1.96 -17.44 25.16
C THR A 127 2.85 -18.25 26.08
N PHE A 128 3.11 -17.76 27.28
CA PHE A 128 3.88 -18.51 28.27
C PHE A 128 3.23 -19.88 28.47
N ASP A 129 3.84 -20.92 27.91
CA ASP A 129 3.68 -22.28 28.41
C ASP A 129 4.22 -22.26 29.84
N GLN A 130 3.38 -22.68 30.79
CA GLN A 130 3.76 -22.97 32.18
C GLN A 130 4.90 -23.96 32.26
#